data_AF-A0A3D3CRP0-F1
#
_entry.id   AF-A0A3D3CRP0-F1
#
_cell.length_a   1.000
_cell.length_b   1.000
_cell.length_c   1.000
_cell.angle_alpha   90.00
_cell.angle_beta   90.00
_cell.angle_gamma   90.00
#
_symmetry.space_group_name_H-M   'P 1'
#
loop_
_entity.id
_entity.type
_entity.pdbx_description
1 polymer ?
#
loop_
_entity_poly.entity_id
_entity_poly.type
_entity_poly.pdbx_seq_one_letter_code
_entity_poly.pdbx_strand_id
1 'polypeptide(L)'
;MANHRATKKDVRKASKRRDSNRYYGKTTRNAIRDLKAIKEPKAAGEKIPEIASLIDRLAKKGVIHKNKAANLKSKLTRNVNKLAAVKA
;
A
#
# COMPACT_ATOMS: atom_id res chain seq x y z
N MET A 1 2.94 28.55 -15.91
CA MET A 1 1.47 28.38 -16.02
C MET A 1 1.15 27.51 -17.22
N ALA A 2 0.09 26.70 -17.17
CA ALA A 2 -0.39 25.98 -18.34
C ALA A 2 -1.10 26.96 -19.27
N ASN A 3 -0.43 27.40 -20.33
CA ASN A 3 -0.94 28.49 -21.17
C ASN A 3 -1.88 27.96 -22.28
N HIS A 4 -1.59 26.78 -22.83
CA HIS A 4 -2.44 26.14 -23.84
C HIS A 4 -3.63 25.39 -23.24
N ARG A 5 -4.76 25.35 -23.97
CA ARG A 5 -6.01 24.67 -23.55
C ARG A 5 -5.79 23.19 -23.24
N ALA A 6 -4.96 22.50 -24.02
CA ALA A 6 -4.59 21.10 -23.80
C ALA A 6 -3.87 20.92 -22.45
N THR A 7 -2.83 21.71 -22.20
CA THR A 7 -2.07 21.67 -20.95
C THR A 7 -2.95 21.97 -19.73
N LYS A 8 -3.87 22.95 -19.82
CA LYS A 8 -4.84 23.24 -18.72
C LYS A 8 -5.76 22.05 -18.43
N LYS A 9 -6.11 21.25 -19.45
CA LYS A 9 -6.90 20.01 -19.27
C LYS A 9 -6.07 18.92 -18.60
N ASP A 10 -4.80 18.78 -18.96
CA ASP A 10 -3.94 17.76 -18.38
C ASP A 10 -3.60 18.04 -16.92
N VAL A 11 -3.38 19.30 -16.55
CA VAL A 11 -3.22 19.69 -15.14
C VAL A 11 -4.44 19.30 -14.30
N ARG A 12 -5.66 19.55 -14.79
CA ARG A 12 -6.91 19.15 -14.09
C ARG A 12 -7.06 17.63 -13.95
N LYS A 13 -6.66 16.86 -14.97
CA LYS A 13 -6.66 15.39 -14.88
C LYS A 13 -5.61 14.89 -13.89
N ALA A 14 -4.43 15.52 -13.90
CA ALA A 14 -3.32 15.15 -13.04
C ALA A 14 -3.63 15.42 -11.56
N SER A 15 -4.26 16.55 -11.23
CA SER A 15 -4.69 16.84 -9.84
C SER A 15 -5.69 15.79 -9.34
N LYS A 16 -6.74 15.50 -10.12
CA LYS A 16 -7.74 14.47 -9.77
C LYS A 16 -7.09 13.11 -9.52
N ARG A 17 -6.18 12.67 -10.41
CA ARG A 17 -5.43 11.41 -10.27
C ARG A 17 -4.52 11.43 -9.03
N ARG A 18 -3.84 12.54 -8.78
CA ARG A 18 -2.96 12.72 -7.62
C ARG A 18 -3.72 12.56 -6.31
N ASP A 19 -4.90 13.16 -6.19
CA ASP A 19 -5.70 13.11 -4.96
C ASP A 19 -6.19 11.68 -4.68
N SER A 20 -6.72 11.00 -5.70
CA SER A 20 -7.10 9.59 -5.56
C SER A 20 -5.91 8.69 -5.20
N ASN A 21 -4.76 8.85 -5.87
CA ASN A 21 -3.58 8.03 -5.62
C ASN A 21 -3.01 8.29 -4.23
N ARG A 22 -3.04 9.55 -3.77
CA ARG A 22 -2.61 9.94 -2.42
C ARG A 22 -3.50 9.29 -1.36
N TYR A 23 -4.82 9.31 -1.54
CA TYR A 23 -5.77 8.72 -0.61
C TYR A 23 -5.53 7.21 -0.44
N TYR A 24 -5.57 6.45 -1.54
CA TYR A 24 -5.35 5.00 -1.51
C TYR A 24 -3.94 4.65 -1.01
N GLY A 25 -2.92 5.38 -1.48
CA GLY A 25 -1.55 5.14 -1.05
C GLY A 25 -1.31 5.47 0.43
N LYS A 26 -2.04 6.42 1.03
CA LYS A 26 -1.93 6.76 2.45
C LYS A 26 -2.63 5.72 3.32
N THR A 27 -3.83 5.29 2.94
CA THR A 27 -4.60 4.27 3.68
C THR A 27 -3.82 2.95 3.76
N THR A 28 -3.27 2.45 2.65
CA THR A 28 -2.48 1.21 2.67
C THR A 28 -1.17 1.35 3.46
N ARG A 29 -0.51 2.51 3.40
CA ARG A 29 0.70 2.77 4.20
C ARG A 29 0.42 2.82 5.70
N ASN A 30 -0.71 3.39 6.10
CA ASN A 30 -1.13 3.40 7.49
C ASN A 30 -1.39 1.96 7.99
N ALA A 31 -2.18 1.17 7.25
CA ALA A 31 -2.43 -0.23 7.60
C ALA A 31 -1.12 -1.05 7.75
N ILE A 32 -0.15 -0.83 6.86
CA ILE A 32 1.18 -1.45 6.97
C ILE A 32 1.94 -0.99 8.22
N ARG A 33 1.82 0.30 8.60
CA ARG A 33 2.43 0.82 9.83
C ARG A 33 1.79 0.17 11.06
N ASP A 34 0.48 0.08 11.08
CA ASP A 34 -0.28 -0.48 12.20
C ASP A 34 0.03 -1.97 12.39
N LEU A 35 0.14 -2.74 11.30
CA LEU A 35 0.57 -4.15 11.40
C LEU A 35 1.99 -4.29 11.95
N LYS A 36 2.91 -3.39 11.62
CA LYS A 36 4.27 -3.41 12.17
C LYS A 36 4.33 -3.06 13.66
N ALA A 37 3.34 -2.36 14.19
CA ALA A 37 3.27 -1.99 15.60
C ALA A 37 2.77 -3.16 16.49
N ILE A 38 2.06 -4.13 15.90
CA ILE A 38 1.53 -5.30 16.62
C ILE A 38 2.68 -6.25 16.99
N LYS A 39 2.82 -6.55 18.29
CA LYS A 39 3.83 -7.48 18.85
C LYS A 39 3.28 -8.88 19.14
N GLU A 40 1.98 -9.10 18.90
CA GLU A 40 1.31 -10.37 19.09
C GLU A 40 1.25 -11.17 17.79
N PRO A 41 1.79 -12.41 17.76
CA PRO A 41 1.93 -13.17 16.52
C PRO A 41 0.57 -13.59 15.92
N LYS A 42 -0.42 -13.92 16.76
CA LYS A 42 -1.76 -14.32 16.31
C LYS A 42 -2.51 -13.15 15.64
N ALA A 43 -2.59 -12.01 16.33
CA ALA A 43 -3.24 -10.81 15.82
C ALA A 43 -2.56 -10.25 14.55
N ALA A 44 -1.24 -10.41 14.42
CA ALA A 44 -0.52 -10.03 13.21
C ALA A 44 -0.85 -10.94 12.01
N GLY A 45 -1.01 -12.25 12.24
CA GLY A 45 -1.36 -13.22 11.21
C GLY A 45 -2.74 -12.98 10.58
N GLU A 46 -3.75 -12.68 11.42
CA GLU A 46 -5.13 -12.42 10.97
C GLU A 46 -5.26 -11.18 10.08
N LYS A 47 -4.41 -10.16 10.29
CA LYS A 47 -4.45 -8.91 9.51
C LYS A 47 -3.71 -8.97 8.18
N ILE A 48 -2.90 -10.02 7.93
CA ILE A 48 -2.13 -10.14 6.68
C ILE A 48 -3.03 -10.22 5.44
N PRO A 49 -4.08 -11.07 5.38
CA PRO A 49 -4.91 -11.20 4.18
C PRO A 49 -5.58 -9.88 3.76
N GLU A 50 -6.04 -9.10 4.74
CA GLU A 50 -6.65 -7.79 4.50
C GLU A 50 -5.64 -6.81 3.89
N ILE A 51 -4.44 -6.71 4.48
CA ILE A 51 -3.40 -5.80 4.00
C ILE A 51 -2.86 -6.24 2.64
N ALA A 52 -2.75 -7.55 2.40
CA ALA A 52 -2.38 -8.09 1.08
C ALA A 52 -3.39 -7.66 0.00
N SER A 53 -4.70 -7.73 0.30
CA SER A 53 -5.76 -7.26 -0.60
C SER A 53 -5.65 -5.75 -0.89
N LEU A 54 -5.33 -4.93 0.12
CA LEU A 54 -5.11 -3.49 -0.09
C LEU A 54 -3.90 -3.21 -0.99
N ILE A 55 -2.79 -3.95 -0.81
CA ILE A 55 -1.58 -3.83 -1.62
C ILE A 55 -1.87 -4.23 -3.08
N ASP A 56 -2.57 -5.34 -3.29
CA ASP A 56 -2.89 -5.82 -4.64
C ASP A 56 -3.88 -4.88 -5.36
N ARG A 57 -4.78 -4.23 -4.61
CA ARG A 57 -5.66 -3.19 -5.15
C ARG A 57 -4.89 -1.95 -5.63
N LEU A 58 -3.81 -1.56 -4.93
CA LEU A 58 -2.92 -0.48 -5.41
C LEU A 58 -2.19 -0.86 -6.69
N ALA A 59 -1.77 -2.12 -6.81
CA ALA A 59 -1.12 -2.62 -8.02
C ALA A 59 -2.09 -2.66 -9.20
N LYS A 60 -3.32 -3.16 -8.99
CA LYS A 60 -4.39 -3.18 -10.01
C LYS A 60 -4.75 -1.76 -10.50
N LYS A 61 -4.71 -0.77 -9.61
CA LYS A 61 -4.94 0.65 -9.96
C LYS A 61 -3.73 1.33 -10.60
N GLY A 62 -2.58 0.65 -10.72
CA GLY A 62 -1.36 1.22 -11.28
C GLY A 62 -0.66 2.26 -10.39
N VAL A 63 -1.01 2.34 -9.10
CA VAL A 63 -0.37 3.26 -8.14
C VAL A 63 1.01 2.74 -7.73
N ILE A 64 1.17 1.42 -7.66
CA ILE A 64 2.45 0.75 -7.43
C ILE A 64 2.67 -0.33 -8.49
N HIS A 65 3.92 -0.61 -8.81
CA HIS A 65 4.26 -1.69 -9.74
C HIS A 65 4.02 -3.08 -9.10
N LYS A 66 3.68 -4.09 -9.90
CA LYS A 66 3.46 -5.48 -9.46
C LYS A 66 4.63 -6.04 -8.64
N ASN A 67 5.87 -5.76 -9.06
CA ASN A 67 7.07 -6.19 -8.33
C ASN A 67 7.17 -5.52 -6.96
N LYS A 68 6.77 -4.24 -6.86
CA LYS A 68 6.76 -3.53 -5.57
C LYS A 68 5.70 -4.11 -4.64
N ALA A 69 4.52 -4.42 -5.16
CA ALA A 69 3.47 -5.11 -4.40
C ALA A 69 3.95 -6.48 -3.88
N ALA A 70 4.53 -7.31 -4.75
CA ALA A 70 5.09 -8.61 -4.37
C ALA A 70 6.20 -8.49 -3.31
N ASN A 71 7.13 -7.53 -3.48
CA ASN A 71 8.19 -7.27 -2.51
C ASN A 71 7.63 -6.83 -1.15
N LEU A 72 6.60 -6.01 -1.12
CA LEU A 72 5.95 -5.60 0.13
C LEU A 72 5.27 -6.79 0.82
N LYS A 73 4.51 -7.61 0.08
CA LYS A 73 3.88 -8.82 0.63
C LYS A 73 4.93 -9.77 1.21
N SER A 74 6.00 -10.05 0.48
CA SER A 74 7.09 -10.94 0.93
C SER A 74 7.79 -10.43 2.20
N LYS A 75 8.05 -9.11 2.30
CA LYS A 75 8.67 -8.54 3.51
C LYS A 75 7.75 -8.62 4.73
N LEU A 76 6.44 -8.39 4.55
CA LEU A 76 5.49 -8.44 5.65
C LEU A 76 5.30 -9.86 6.19
N THR A 77 5.16 -10.85 5.31
CA THR A 77 5.04 -12.25 5.71
C THR A 77 6.30 -12.74 6.44
N ARG A 78 7.50 -12.42 5.91
CA ARG A 78 8.77 -12.73 6.59
C ARG A 78 8.85 -12.13 7.99
N ASN A 79 8.39 -10.89 8.17
CA ASN A 79 8.41 -10.26 9.49
C ASN A 79 7.45 -10.92 10.49
N VAL A 80 6.24 -11.27 10.06
CA VAL A 80 5.28 -11.98 10.92
C VAL A 80 5.76 -13.39 11.26
N ASN A 81 6.33 -14.10 10.29
CA ASN A 81 6.92 -15.42 10.53
C ASN A 81 8.08 -15.34 11.53
N LYS A 82 8.93 -14.31 11.46
CA LYS A 82 9.98 -14.05 12.45
C LYS A 82 9.42 -13.76 13.84
N LEU A 83 8.35 -12.97 13.93
CA LEU A 83 7.67 -12.69 15.21
C LEU A 83 7.07 -13.95 15.84
N ALA A 84 6.58 -14.89 15.03
CA ALA A 84 6.13 -16.20 15.50
C ALA A 84 7.29 -17.08 15.98
N ALA A 85 8.43 -17.07 15.28
CA ALA A 85 9.60 -17.89 15.59
C ALA A 85 10.38 -17.45 16.84
N VAL A 86 10.31 -16.18 17.24
CA VAL A 86 11.02 -15.65 18.44
C VAL A 86 10.25 -15.91 19.74
N LYS A 87 8.97 -16.27 19.67
CA LYS A 87 8.10 -16.57 20.83
C LYS A 87 7.80 -18.07 21.00
N ALA A 88 8.35 -18.92 20.13
CA ALA A 88 8.35 -20.37 20.26
C ALA A 88 9.64 -20.82 20.94
#